data_AF-A0A0A0M3S5-F1
#
_entry.id   AF-A0A0A0M3S5-F1
#
_cell.length_a   1.000
_cell.length_b   1.000
_cell.length_c   1.000
_cell.angle_alpha   90.00
_cell.angle_beta   90.00
_cell.angle_gamma   90.00
#
_symmetry.space_group_name_H-M   'P 1'
#
loop_
_entity.id
_entity.type
_entity.pdbx_description
1 polymer ?
#
loop_
_entity_poly.entity_id
_entity_poly.type
_entity_poly.pdbx_seq_one_letter_code
_entity_poly.pdbx_strand_id
1 'polypeptide(L)'
;MFPSVCLACGEPGVDGLDLCADCLAALPWQPPSCIRCALPLRIPTGDDTCAACMLDPPPLAATRAACLYDAPLDRLLPRFKFHGDLAAGRLLSQLMARAFSGVPRPDALVPVPLHRARLRRRGYDQALELARPLAGALDIALRPDLLVRQRHTQPQSTLDAATRRENLVD
;
A
#
# COMPACT_ATOMS: atom_id res chain seq x y z
N MET A 1 9.64 28.03 1.82
CA MET A 1 9.13 26.71 1.40
C MET A 1 10.04 26.24 0.29
N PHE A 2 10.76 25.13 0.46
CA PHE A 2 11.58 24.58 -0.62
C PHE A 2 10.65 23.95 -1.67
N PRO A 3 10.94 24.11 -2.98
CA PRO A 3 10.14 23.47 -4.02
C PRO A 3 10.17 21.95 -3.83
N SER A 4 9.04 21.27 -4.01
CA SER A 4 9.01 19.81 -3.95
C SER A 4 9.87 19.25 -5.07
N VAL A 5 10.53 18.13 -4.79
CA VAL A 5 11.43 17.45 -5.74
C VAL A 5 10.92 16.04 -5.92
N CYS A 6 10.92 15.56 -7.16
CA CYS A 6 10.48 14.23 -7.51
C CYS A 6 11.36 13.16 -6.84
N LEU A 7 10.78 12.35 -5.96
CA LEU A 7 11.50 11.28 -5.27
C LEU A 7 11.94 10.12 -6.19
N ALA A 8 11.41 10.07 -7.42
CA ALA A 8 11.72 9.04 -8.40
C ALA A 8 12.84 9.43 -9.39
N CYS A 9 12.94 10.71 -9.79
CA CYS A 9 13.89 11.17 -10.81
C CYS A 9 14.65 12.47 -10.49
N GLY A 10 14.27 13.23 -9.46
CA GLY A 10 14.94 14.48 -9.07
C GLY A 10 14.45 15.76 -9.77
N GLU A 11 13.54 15.64 -10.74
CA GLU A 11 12.91 16.81 -11.39
C GLU A 11 11.98 17.59 -10.44
N PRO A 12 11.62 18.85 -10.73
CA PRO A 12 10.66 19.60 -9.94
C PRO A 12 9.31 18.87 -9.79
N GLY A 13 8.81 18.83 -8.56
CA GLY A 13 7.50 18.27 -8.25
C GLY A 13 6.35 19.15 -8.76
N VAL A 14 5.16 18.56 -8.86
CA VAL A 14 3.94 19.24 -9.34
C VAL A 14 2.80 19.06 -8.34
N ASP A 15 1.84 19.98 -8.32
CA ASP A 15 0.60 19.89 -7.53
C ASP A 15 0.82 19.63 -6.02
N GLY A 16 1.92 20.14 -5.46
CA GLY A 16 2.29 19.92 -4.05
C GLY A 16 2.73 18.48 -3.73
N LEU A 17 3.00 17.66 -4.75
CA LEU A 17 3.55 16.31 -4.61
C LEU A 17 5.08 16.34 -4.72
N ASP A 18 5.73 15.43 -4.01
CA ASP A 18 7.15 15.09 -4.19
C ASP A 18 7.33 14.14 -5.41
N LEU A 19 6.64 14.47 -6.51
CA LEU A 19 6.64 13.73 -7.78
C LEU A 19 6.43 14.71 -8.94
N CYS A 20 7.24 14.59 -10.00
CA CYS A 20 7.07 15.42 -11.20
C CYS A 20 5.89 14.93 -12.05
N ALA A 21 5.45 15.76 -13.01
CA ALA A 21 4.33 15.44 -13.89
C ALA A 21 4.52 14.13 -14.68
N ASP A 22 5.71 13.89 -15.23
CA ASP A 22 6.00 12.68 -16.02
C ASP A 22 5.96 11.41 -15.16
N CYS A 23 6.57 11.44 -13.97
CA CYS A 23 6.53 10.31 -13.05
C CYS A 23 5.11 10.07 -12.49
N LEU A 24 4.32 11.13 -12.30
CA LEU A 24 2.92 11.02 -11.90
C LEU A 24 2.07 10.37 -13.01
N ALA A 25 2.27 10.78 -14.26
CA ALA A 25 1.60 10.21 -15.43
C ALA A 25 2.02 8.76 -15.69
N ALA A 26 3.27 8.41 -15.41
CA ALA A 26 3.82 7.07 -15.56
C ALA A 26 3.46 6.12 -14.40
N LEU A 27 2.76 6.59 -13.34
CA LEU A 27 2.38 5.71 -12.24
C LEU A 27 1.52 4.54 -12.76
N PRO A 28 1.83 3.30 -12.35
CA PRO A 28 1.10 2.12 -12.78
C PRO A 28 -0.20 1.99 -11.97
N TRP A 29 -1.12 2.94 -12.15
CA TRP A 29 -2.42 2.93 -11.48
C TRP A 29 -3.16 1.61 -11.72
N GLN A 30 -3.92 1.19 -10.72
CA GLN A 30 -4.64 -0.08 -10.77
C GLN A 30 -5.62 -0.12 -11.96
N PRO A 31 -5.49 -1.09 -12.89
CA PRO A 31 -6.45 -1.28 -13.98
C PRO A 31 -7.74 -1.96 -13.47
N PRO A 32 -8.75 -2.19 -14.32
CA PRO A 32 -9.86 -3.09 -13.98
C PRO A 32 -9.35 -4.41 -13.40
N SER A 33 -9.81 -4.74 -12.19
CA SER A 33 -9.20 -5.79 -11.36
C SER A 33 -10.24 -6.54 -10.55
N CYS A 34 -9.89 -7.76 -10.16
CA CYS A 34 -10.75 -8.61 -9.35
C CYS A 34 -11.08 -7.93 -8.02
N ILE A 35 -12.36 -7.83 -7.67
CA ILE A 35 -12.79 -7.21 -6.40
C ILE A 35 -12.26 -7.94 -5.17
N ARG A 36 -11.97 -9.25 -5.27
CA ARG A 36 -11.52 -10.09 -4.16
C ARG A 36 -10.01 -10.00 -3.93
N CYS A 37 -9.19 -10.15 -4.97
CA CYS A 37 -7.73 -10.24 -4.84
C CYS A 37 -6.96 -9.04 -5.42
N ALA A 38 -7.64 -8.09 -6.05
CA ALA A 38 -7.03 -6.94 -6.74
C ALA A 38 -6.01 -7.31 -7.83
N LEU A 39 -6.06 -8.53 -8.38
CA LEU A 39 -5.26 -8.85 -9.58
C LEU A 39 -5.96 -8.30 -10.84
N PRO A 40 -5.20 -7.73 -11.80
CA PRO A 40 -5.75 -7.27 -13.08
C PRO A 40 -6.57 -8.35 -13.77
N LEU A 41 -7.76 -7.99 -14.23
CA LEU A 41 -8.61 -8.86 -15.02
C LEU A 41 -8.17 -8.78 -16.49
N ARG A 42 -7.93 -9.94 -17.12
CA ARG A 42 -7.64 -10.00 -18.56
C ARG A 42 -8.89 -9.76 -19.42
N ILE A 43 -10.05 -10.14 -18.89
CA ILE A 43 -11.36 -10.01 -19.52
C ILE A 43 -12.33 -9.52 -18.44
N PRO A 44 -13.05 -8.40 -18.63
CA PRO A 44 -14.14 -8.02 -17.76
C PRO A 44 -15.22 -9.11 -17.83
N THR A 45 -15.34 -9.92 -16.80
CA THR A 45 -16.51 -10.77 -16.59
C THR A 45 -17.56 -9.93 -15.85
N GLY A 46 -18.85 -10.18 -16.09
CA GLY A 46 -19.92 -9.37 -15.50
C GLY A 46 -19.92 -9.29 -13.96
N ASP A 47 -19.14 -10.16 -13.30
CA ASP A 47 -19.06 -10.28 -11.83
C ASP A 47 -17.80 -9.65 -11.22
N ASP A 48 -16.94 -8.99 -12.03
CA ASP A 48 -15.68 -8.35 -11.61
C ASP A 48 -14.78 -9.25 -10.73
N THR A 49 -14.88 -10.58 -10.90
CA THR A 49 -14.21 -11.60 -10.07
C THR A 49 -13.47 -12.58 -10.98
N CYS A 50 -12.21 -12.87 -10.66
CA CYS A 50 -11.40 -13.81 -11.43
C CYS A 50 -11.74 -15.28 -11.11
N ALA A 51 -11.43 -16.19 -12.04
CA ALA A 51 -11.70 -17.62 -11.88
C ALA A 51 -11.10 -18.24 -10.60
N ALA A 52 -9.89 -17.80 -10.22
CA ALA A 52 -9.26 -18.28 -9.00
C ALA A 52 -10.08 -17.92 -7.74
N CYS A 53 -10.58 -16.69 -7.65
CA CYS A 53 -11.40 -16.25 -6.52
C CYS A 53 -12.84 -16.78 -6.55
N MET A 54 -13.35 -17.24 -7.70
CA MET A 54 -14.63 -17.96 -7.77
C MET A 54 -14.50 -19.39 -7.24
N LEU A 55 -13.37 -20.05 -7.51
CA LEU A 55 -13.11 -21.42 -7.06
C LEU A 55 -12.71 -21.47 -5.59
N ASP A 56 -11.85 -20.55 -5.15
CA ASP A 56 -11.33 -20.47 -3.79
C ASP A 56 -11.35 -19.00 -3.29
N PRO A 57 -12.49 -18.54 -2.75
CA PRO A 57 -12.63 -17.16 -2.30
C PRO A 57 -11.70 -16.85 -1.12
N PRO A 58 -10.94 -15.74 -1.16
CA PRO A 58 -10.14 -15.34 -0.01
C PRO A 58 -11.04 -14.95 1.17
N PRO A 59 -10.55 -15.01 2.42
CA PRO A 59 -11.31 -14.61 3.60
C PRO A 59 -11.64 -13.11 3.63
N LEU A 60 -11.01 -12.31 2.78
CA LEU A 60 -11.24 -10.88 2.63
C LEU A 60 -12.47 -10.63 1.74
N ALA A 61 -13.41 -9.83 2.24
CA ALA A 61 -14.59 -9.43 1.45
C ALA A 61 -14.21 -8.68 0.16
N ALA A 62 -13.17 -7.86 0.21
CA ALA A 62 -12.60 -7.21 -0.96
C ALA A 62 -11.14 -6.81 -0.71
N THR A 63 -10.37 -6.67 -1.79
CA THR A 63 -9.02 -6.11 -1.77
C THR A 63 -8.95 -4.94 -2.74
N ARG A 64 -8.28 -3.86 -2.34
CA ARG A 64 -8.03 -2.70 -3.19
C ARG A 64 -6.54 -2.37 -3.21
N ALA A 65 -6.01 -2.15 -4.40
CA ALA A 65 -4.66 -1.67 -4.61
C ALA A 65 -4.72 -0.31 -5.33
N ALA A 66 -3.85 0.62 -4.94
CA ALA A 66 -3.77 1.92 -5.62
C ALA A 66 -3.01 1.80 -6.95
N CYS A 67 -1.95 1.01 -6.96
CA CYS A 67 -1.05 0.83 -8.09
C CYS A 67 -0.55 -0.62 -8.16
N LEU A 68 -0.14 -1.04 -9.35
CA LEU A 68 0.68 -2.22 -9.56
C LEU A 68 2.12 -1.96 -9.10
N TYR A 69 2.87 -3.03 -8.83
CA TYR A 69 4.29 -2.92 -8.51
C TYR A 69 5.11 -2.82 -9.80
N ASP A 70 5.28 -1.61 -10.29
CA ASP A 70 6.06 -1.28 -11.50
C ASP A 70 6.68 0.13 -11.37
N ALA A 71 7.53 0.53 -12.31
CA ALA A 71 8.11 1.87 -12.34
C ALA A 71 7.03 2.96 -12.46
N PRO A 72 7.19 4.12 -11.77
CA PRO A 72 8.26 4.47 -10.83
C PRO A 72 8.02 4.03 -9.37
N LEU A 73 6.94 3.29 -9.08
CA LEU A 73 6.57 2.87 -7.73
C LEU A 73 7.59 1.89 -7.13
N ASP A 74 8.20 1.07 -7.97
CA ASP A 74 9.29 0.14 -7.63
C ASP A 74 10.53 0.84 -7.02
N ARG A 75 10.72 2.14 -7.26
CA ARG A 75 11.76 2.98 -6.62
C ARG A 75 11.27 3.65 -5.35
N LEU A 76 10.00 4.07 -5.30
CA LEU A 76 9.41 4.77 -4.15
C LEU A 76 9.19 3.82 -2.96
N LEU A 77 8.67 2.62 -3.23
CA LEU A 77 8.35 1.64 -2.19
C LEU A 77 9.56 1.19 -1.37
N PRO A 78 10.73 0.87 -1.97
CA PRO A 78 11.94 0.53 -1.20
C PRO A 78 12.48 1.69 -0.38
N ARG A 79 12.41 2.94 -0.86
CA ARG A 79 12.83 4.12 -0.06
C ARG A 79 12.01 4.20 1.23
N PHE A 80 10.69 4.10 1.09
CA PHE A 80 9.79 4.13 2.24
C PHE A 80 9.93 2.88 3.12
N LYS A 81 10.05 1.69 2.53
CA LYS A 81 10.17 0.46 3.32
C LYS A 81 11.54 0.43 4.00
N PHE A 82 12.64 0.42 3.26
CA PHE A 82 13.92 -0.02 3.81
C PHE A 82 14.85 1.13 4.22
N HIS A 83 14.62 2.35 3.72
CA HIS A 83 15.55 3.47 3.95
C HIS A 83 15.02 4.57 4.88
N GLY A 84 13.86 4.36 5.52
CA GLY A 84 13.31 5.34 6.46
C GLY A 84 12.84 6.64 5.81
N ASP A 85 12.63 6.66 4.49
CA ASP A 85 12.19 7.85 3.76
C ASP A 85 10.70 8.14 4.03
N LEU A 86 10.43 8.95 5.06
CA LEU A 86 9.07 9.35 5.42
C LEU A 86 8.43 10.30 4.39
N ALA A 87 9.22 10.98 3.56
CA ALA A 87 8.69 11.77 2.45
C ALA A 87 8.08 10.84 1.40
N ALA A 88 8.76 9.73 1.07
CA ALA A 88 8.19 8.68 0.24
C ALA A 88 6.91 8.08 0.85
N GLY A 89 6.86 7.90 2.17
CA GLY A 89 5.64 7.47 2.87
C GLY A 89 4.46 8.44 2.71
N ARG A 90 4.71 9.75 2.88
CA ARG A 90 3.68 10.78 2.66
C ARG A 90 3.18 10.79 1.21
N LEU A 91 4.09 10.75 0.24
CA LEU A 91 3.74 10.67 -1.17
C LEU A 91 2.88 9.44 -1.46
N LEU A 92 3.29 8.25 -1.00
CA LEU A 92 2.53 7.01 -1.18
C LEU A 92 1.11 7.12 -0.60
N SER A 93 0.95 7.73 0.58
CA SER A 93 -0.37 7.95 1.18
C SER A 93 -1.23 8.93 0.38
N GLN A 94 -0.65 10.01 -0.16
CA GLN A 94 -1.35 10.94 -1.06
C GLN A 94 -1.82 10.24 -2.34
N LEU A 95 -0.98 9.38 -2.93
CA LEU A 95 -1.35 8.57 -4.10
C LEU A 95 -2.49 7.59 -3.77
N MET A 96 -2.47 6.95 -2.59
CA MET A 96 -3.57 6.10 -2.11
C MET A 96 -4.86 6.91 -1.93
N ALA A 97 -4.80 8.11 -1.35
CA ALA A 97 -5.96 8.97 -1.18
C ALA A 97 -6.59 9.35 -2.52
N ARG A 98 -5.76 9.66 -3.53
CA ARG A 98 -6.22 9.92 -4.90
C ARG A 98 -6.92 8.68 -5.49
N ALA A 99 -6.29 7.52 -5.42
CA ALA A 99 -6.83 6.26 -5.96
C ALA A 99 -8.14 5.84 -5.28
N PHE A 100 -8.30 6.13 -3.99
CA PHE A 100 -9.45 5.69 -3.20
C PHE A 100 -10.49 6.79 -2.97
N SER A 101 -10.36 7.95 -3.59
CA SER A 101 -11.27 9.09 -3.44
C SER A 101 -12.74 8.72 -3.68
N GLY A 102 -13.05 7.93 -4.71
CA GLY A 102 -14.40 7.46 -5.05
C GLY A 102 -14.82 6.12 -4.45
N VAL A 103 -14.05 5.57 -3.53
CA VAL A 103 -14.32 4.25 -2.93
C VAL A 103 -15.24 4.38 -1.71
N PRO A 104 -16.24 3.48 -1.52
CA PRO A 104 -17.06 3.45 -0.31
C PRO A 104 -16.21 3.44 0.97
N ARG A 105 -16.54 4.32 1.91
CA ARG A 105 -15.79 4.47 3.16
C ARG A 105 -16.14 3.34 4.14
N PRO A 106 -15.14 2.64 4.71
CA PRO A 106 -15.38 1.74 5.84
C PRO A 106 -15.58 2.56 7.12
N ASP A 107 -16.10 1.91 8.17
CA ASP A 107 -16.27 2.54 9.48
C ASP A 107 -14.93 2.88 10.15
N ALA A 108 -13.87 2.11 9.85
CA ALA A 108 -12.55 2.33 10.42
C ALA A 108 -11.42 1.85 9.50
N LEU A 109 -10.25 2.48 9.64
CA LEU A 109 -8.98 2.06 9.08
C LEU A 109 -8.10 1.46 10.18
N VAL A 110 -7.75 0.18 10.04
CA VAL A 110 -6.96 -0.56 11.03
C VAL A 110 -5.62 -0.95 10.39
N PRO A 111 -4.50 -0.26 10.70
CA PRO A 111 -3.19 -0.64 10.19
C PRO A 111 -2.74 -1.97 10.82
N VAL A 112 -2.19 -2.87 9.99
CA VAL A 112 -1.61 -4.13 10.49
C VAL A 112 -0.24 -3.84 11.09
N PRO A 113 -0.05 -4.01 12.42
CA PRO A 113 1.14 -3.52 13.10
C PRO A 113 2.36 -4.40 12.88
N LEU A 114 3.54 -3.78 13.02
CA LEU A 114 4.80 -4.50 13.18
C LEU A 114 4.94 -5.15 14.56
N HIS A 115 5.72 -6.24 14.62
CA HIS A 115 6.17 -6.78 15.92
C HIS A 115 7.09 -5.77 16.63
N ARG A 116 6.97 -5.67 17.96
CA ARG A 116 7.71 -4.70 18.81
C ARG A 116 9.22 -4.67 18.54
N ALA A 117 9.84 -5.83 18.36
CA ALA A 117 11.28 -5.92 18.06
C ALA A 117 11.66 -5.27 16.71
N ARG A 118 10.80 -5.42 15.68
CA ARG A 118 11.01 -4.78 14.37
C ARG A 118 10.77 -3.29 14.44
N LEU A 119 9.75 -2.85 15.19
CA LEU A 119 9.50 -1.44 15.42
C LEU A 119 10.72 -0.76 16.06
N ARG A 120 11.30 -1.36 17.11
CA ARG A 120 12.53 -0.84 17.75
C ARG A 120 13.72 -0.74 16.78
N ARG A 121 13.89 -1.72 15.88
CA ARG A 121 15.00 -1.71 14.91
C ARG A 121 14.80 -0.68 13.80
N ARG A 122 13.57 -0.48 13.33
CA ARG A 122 13.25 0.32 12.14
C ARG A 122 12.86 1.76 12.48
N GLY A 123 12.42 2.03 13.71
CA GLY A 123 12.07 3.36 14.20
C GLY A 123 10.64 3.82 13.91
N TYR A 124 9.93 3.16 12.98
CA TYR A 124 8.54 3.51 12.62
C TYR A 124 7.76 2.27 12.15
N ASP A 125 6.42 2.39 12.17
CA ASP A 125 5.50 1.39 11.65
C ASP A 125 4.96 1.85 10.28
N GLN A 126 5.41 1.21 9.20
CA GLN A 126 5.04 1.65 7.85
C GLN A 126 3.53 1.63 7.58
N ALA A 127 2.79 0.67 8.16
CA ALA A 127 1.35 0.62 7.94
C ALA A 127 0.68 1.82 8.61
N LEU A 128 1.14 2.18 9.82
CA LEU A 128 0.65 3.35 10.55
C LEU A 128 1.04 4.67 9.86
N GLU A 129 2.27 4.78 9.36
CA GLU A 129 2.75 5.98 8.64
C GLU A 129 1.98 6.23 7.34
N LEU A 130 1.49 5.18 6.67
CA LEU A 130 0.57 5.33 5.54
C LEU A 130 -0.86 5.64 5.99
N ALA A 131 -1.34 4.94 7.02
CA ALA A 131 -2.73 4.98 7.45
C ALA A 131 -3.13 6.31 8.10
N ARG A 132 -2.22 6.97 8.84
CA ARG A 132 -2.50 8.28 9.48
C ARG A 132 -2.92 9.36 8.47
N PRO A 133 -2.08 9.72 7.48
CA PRO A 133 -2.48 10.71 6.47
C PRO A 133 -3.66 10.24 5.61
N LEU A 134 -3.76 8.93 5.31
CA LEU A 134 -4.85 8.40 4.50
C LEU A 134 -6.21 8.52 5.20
N ALA A 135 -6.27 8.20 6.49
CA ALA A 135 -7.46 8.34 7.32
C ALA A 135 -7.95 9.79 7.34
N GLY A 136 -7.05 10.75 7.51
CA GLY A 136 -7.39 12.17 7.45
C GLY A 136 -7.87 12.62 6.06
N ALA A 137 -7.22 12.16 4.99
CA ALA A 137 -7.58 12.53 3.62
C ALA A 137 -8.92 11.93 3.16
N LEU A 138 -9.30 10.76 3.67
CA LEU A 138 -10.54 10.07 3.31
C LEU A 138 -11.66 10.22 4.33
N ASP A 139 -11.42 10.92 5.44
CA ASP A 139 -12.32 11.07 6.59
C ASP A 139 -12.79 9.72 7.17
N ILE A 140 -11.83 8.87 7.51
CA ILE A 140 -12.08 7.53 8.09
C ILE A 140 -11.50 7.48 9.49
N ALA A 141 -12.23 6.90 10.46
CA ALA A 141 -11.72 6.71 11.81
C ALA A 141 -10.48 5.79 11.82
N LEU A 142 -9.32 6.30 12.25
CA LEU A 142 -8.12 5.50 12.41
C LEU A 142 -8.14 4.75 13.75
N ARG A 143 -7.97 3.43 13.70
CA ARG A 143 -7.97 2.54 14.88
C ARG A 143 -6.67 1.72 14.94
N PRO A 144 -5.55 2.31 15.37
CA PRO A 144 -4.25 1.64 15.42
C PRO A 144 -4.09 0.71 16.63
N ASP A 145 -5.09 0.70 17.52
CA ASP A 145 -5.13 0.01 18.82
C ASP A 145 -5.83 -1.36 18.75
N LEU A 146 -6.54 -1.67 17.66
CA LEU A 146 -7.37 -2.88 17.55
C LEU A 146 -6.57 -4.16 17.29
N LEU A 147 -5.36 -4.05 16.73
CA LEU A 147 -4.51 -5.18 16.43
C LEU A 147 -3.21 -5.09 17.22
N VAL A 148 -2.73 -6.24 17.70
CA VAL A 148 -1.41 -6.39 18.30
C VAL A 148 -0.68 -7.55 17.65
N ARG A 149 0.51 -7.30 17.11
CA ARG A 149 1.34 -8.37 16.56
C ARG A 149 2.13 -9.06 17.68
N GLN A 150 1.64 -10.20 18.12
CA GLN A 150 2.24 -10.98 19.21
C GLN A 150 3.49 -11.77 18.78
N ARG A 151 3.52 -12.29 17.54
CA ARG A 151 4.61 -13.18 17.07
C ARG A 151 5.70 -12.42 16.30
N HIS A 152 6.95 -12.78 16.58
CA HIS A 152 8.11 -12.34 15.81
C HIS A 152 8.43 -13.31 14.67
N THR A 153 7.71 -13.20 13.56
CA THR A 153 7.96 -14.02 12.35
C THR A 153 9.18 -13.52 11.56
N GLN A 154 9.81 -14.32 10.70
CA GLN A 154 10.89 -13.81 9.84
C GLN A 154 10.35 -12.79 8.81
N PRO A 155 11.14 -11.81 8.35
CA PRO A 155 10.71 -10.89 7.30
C PRO A 155 10.34 -11.65 6.02
N GLN A 156 9.10 -11.50 5.51
CA GLN A 156 8.69 -12.20 4.29
C GLN A 156 9.49 -11.81 3.04
N SER A 157 10.12 -10.63 3.04
CA SER A 157 10.96 -10.17 1.93
C SER A 157 12.22 -11.02 1.73
N THR A 158 12.65 -11.77 2.75
CA THR A 158 13.81 -12.68 2.66
C THR A 158 13.42 -14.12 2.40
N LEU A 159 12.12 -14.40 2.23
CA LEU A 159 11.57 -15.73 2.07
C LEU A 159 11.06 -15.94 0.64
N ASP A 160 11.22 -17.16 0.13
CA ASP A 160 10.60 -17.59 -1.12
C ASP A 160 9.08 -17.81 -0.95
N ALA A 161 8.38 -18.14 -2.04
CA ALA A 161 6.93 -18.26 -2.02
C ALA A 161 6.41 -19.39 -1.11
N ALA A 162 7.14 -20.49 -0.96
CA ALA A 162 6.75 -21.61 -0.10
C ALA A 162 6.97 -21.25 1.36
N THR A 163 8.17 -20.77 1.70
CA THR A 163 8.51 -20.36 3.08
C THR A 163 7.69 -19.16 3.54
N ARG A 164 7.22 -18.29 2.63
CA ARG A 164 6.25 -17.22 2.98
C ARG A 164 4.93 -17.76 3.50
N ARG A 165 4.42 -18.85 2.91
CA ARG A 165 3.17 -19.47 3.37
C ARG A 165 3.37 -20.10 4.74
N GLU A 166 4.46 -20.83 4.93
CA GLU A 166 4.80 -21.42 6.24
C GLU A 166 4.98 -20.33 7.31
N ASN A 167 5.60 -19.20 6.98
CA ASN A 167 5.78 -18.07 7.88
C ASN A 167 4.47 -17.28 8.18
N LEU A 168 3.34 -17.72 7.61
CA LEU A 168 1.98 -17.28 7.92
C LEU A 168 1.18 -18.35 8.69
N VAL A 169 1.66 -19.60 8.74
CA VAL A 169 1.04 -20.71 9.43
C VAL A 169 1.71 -20.84 10.81
N ASP A 170 0.93 -20.56 11.84
CA ASP A 170 1.29 -20.51 13.27
C ASP A 170 2.36 -19.47 13.69
#